data_AF-A0A1H9F8G8-F1
#
_entry.id   AF-A0A1H9F8G8-F1
#
_cell.length_a   1.000
_cell.length_b   1.000
_cell.length_c   1.000
_cell.angle_alpha   90.00
_cell.angle_beta   90.00
_cell.angle_gamma   90.00
#
_symmetry.space_group_name_H-M   'P 1'
#
loop_
_entity.id
_entity.type
_entity.pdbx_description
1 polymer ?
#
loop_
_entity_poly.entity_id
_entity_poly.type
_entity_poly.pdbx_seq_one_letter_code
_entity_poly.pdbx_strand_id
1 'polypeptide(L)'
;MLEIDQLEETIYKQCLLLDYPDMNHETITPIYGFEEVYITNKGKETVSIIQAHPASVVIDYIVTWDTLSPFSYREEELLVKQDITVEEAWSKEPSPDTKPITEEEKLEAIKLTRQFLSNLYNEDSGRWSLKTLHRENGFILATLNLVNDPFQLGIPRKLVIFINAEQQKVINYIDNKFFQDVFASYERIGNVKLSQEEAYNLLKPYITLTPRYVYQSNLKKYVLCGKLDCDIGINATNGKIQYFD
;
A
#
# COMPACT_ATOMS: atom_id res chain seq x y z
N MET A 1 3.68 -13.06 -25.20
CA MET A 1 3.52 -11.78 -24.52
C MET A 1 2.06 -11.72 -24.10
N LEU A 2 1.74 -11.31 -22.88
CA LEU A 2 0.33 -11.16 -22.47
C LEU A 2 -0.30 -10.04 -23.29
N GLU A 3 -1.44 -10.31 -23.91
CA GLU A 3 -2.21 -9.31 -24.65
C GLU A 3 -3.43 -8.91 -23.83
N ILE A 4 -3.83 -7.64 -23.94
CA ILE A 4 -4.96 -7.07 -23.19
C ILE A 4 -6.23 -7.88 -23.44
N ASP A 5 -6.47 -8.30 -24.69
CA ASP A 5 -7.65 -9.09 -25.07
C ASP A 5 -7.71 -10.47 -24.38
N GLN A 6 -6.56 -11.05 -24.03
CA GLN A 6 -6.49 -12.32 -23.29
C GLN A 6 -6.74 -12.16 -21.79
N LEU A 7 -6.73 -10.92 -21.30
CA LEU A 7 -6.83 -10.55 -19.89
C LEU A 7 -8.06 -9.68 -19.59
N GLU A 8 -8.99 -9.54 -20.54
CA GLU A 8 -10.12 -8.62 -20.46
C GLU A 8 -10.91 -8.78 -19.16
N GLU A 9 -11.25 -10.01 -18.76
CA GLU A 9 -11.96 -10.25 -17.49
C GLU A 9 -11.13 -9.85 -16.26
N THR A 10 -9.83 -10.14 -16.27
CA THR A 10 -8.92 -9.81 -15.17
C THR A 10 -8.77 -8.29 -15.05
N ILE A 11 -8.57 -7.60 -16.17
CA ILE A 11 -8.43 -6.14 -16.24
C ILE A 11 -9.75 -5.46 -15.88
N TYR A 12 -10.88 -5.92 -16.40
CA TYR A 12 -12.21 -5.38 -16.08
C TYR A 12 -12.46 -5.35 -14.56
N LYS A 13 -12.08 -6.42 -13.84
CA LYS A 13 -12.18 -6.48 -12.37
C LYS A 13 -11.31 -5.45 -11.64
N GLN A 14 -10.28 -4.91 -12.28
CA GLN A 14 -9.42 -3.85 -11.72
C GLN A 14 -9.96 -2.43 -11.98
N CYS A 15 -11.01 -2.28 -12.80
CA CYS A 15 -11.67 -1.00 -13.00
C CYS A 15 -12.57 -0.71 -11.80
N LEU A 16 -12.18 0.19 -10.92
CA LEU A 16 -12.89 0.46 -9.66
C LEU A 16 -13.54 1.84 -9.68
N LEU A 17 -14.66 1.98 -8.95
CA LEU A 17 -15.23 3.28 -8.62
C LEU A 17 -14.45 3.86 -7.44
N LEU A 18 -13.90 5.06 -7.61
CA LEU A 18 -13.02 5.74 -6.67
C LEU A 18 -13.56 7.15 -6.40
N ASP A 19 -13.45 7.63 -5.16
CA ASP A 19 -13.61 9.05 -4.85
C ASP A 19 -12.32 9.79 -5.20
N TYR A 20 -12.36 10.72 -6.17
CA TYR A 20 -11.22 11.55 -6.57
C TYR A 20 -11.28 12.92 -5.89
N PRO A 21 -10.32 13.25 -5.01
CA PRO A 21 -10.25 14.55 -4.36
C PRO A 21 -9.61 15.60 -5.28
N ASP A 22 -10.32 16.70 -5.52
CA ASP A 22 -9.79 17.91 -6.14
C ASP A 22 -9.35 18.87 -5.03
N MET A 23 -8.04 18.97 -4.83
CA MET A 23 -7.42 19.80 -3.79
C MET A 23 -7.63 21.30 -4.02
N ASN A 24 -7.79 21.73 -5.28
CA ASN A 24 -7.94 23.15 -5.60
C ASN A 24 -9.36 23.65 -5.33
N HIS A 25 -10.34 22.77 -5.53
CA HIS A 25 -11.76 23.10 -5.35
C HIS A 25 -12.35 22.54 -4.06
N GLU A 26 -11.59 21.74 -3.29
CA GLU A 26 -12.04 21.04 -2.08
C GLU A 26 -13.31 20.21 -2.32
N THR A 27 -13.34 19.51 -3.45
CA THR A 27 -14.46 18.64 -3.82
C THR A 27 -14.01 17.21 -4.02
N ILE A 28 -14.94 16.27 -3.86
CA ILE A 28 -14.76 14.87 -4.18
C ILE A 28 -15.72 14.51 -5.30
N THR A 29 -15.17 13.99 -6.41
CA THR A 29 -15.96 13.53 -7.54
C THR A 29 -15.78 12.02 -7.72
N PRO A 30 -16.86 11.24 -7.91
CA PRO A 30 -16.72 9.83 -8.20
C PRO A 30 -16.15 9.63 -9.62
N ILE A 31 -15.13 8.79 -9.74
CA ILE A 31 -14.50 8.42 -11.01
C ILE A 31 -14.38 6.90 -11.12
N TYR A 32 -14.29 6.39 -12.33
CA TYR A 32 -13.79 5.04 -12.59
C TYR A 32 -12.33 5.10 -13.02
N GLY A 33 -11.49 4.23 -12.46
CA GLY A 33 -10.06 4.18 -12.78
C GLY A 33 -9.43 2.85 -12.40
N PHE A 34 -8.10 2.79 -12.51
CA PHE A 34 -7.30 1.60 -12.17
C PHE A 34 -6.29 1.95 -11.08
N GLU A 35 -6.08 1.02 -10.15
CA GLU A 35 -4.87 1.02 -9.33
C GLU A 35 -3.72 0.37 -10.11
N GLU A 36 -2.48 0.77 -9.80
CA GLU A 36 -1.30 0.07 -10.30
C GLU A 36 -1.24 -1.37 -9.75
N VAL A 37 -1.35 -2.35 -10.65
CA VAL A 37 -1.25 -3.77 -10.31
C VAL A 37 -0.36 -4.53 -11.29
N TYR A 38 0.28 -5.59 -10.82
CA TYR A 38 1.08 -6.48 -11.64
C TYR A 38 0.31 -7.76 -11.94
N ILE A 39 0.08 -8.07 -13.21
CA ILE A 39 -0.57 -9.29 -13.66
C ILE A 39 0.50 -10.33 -13.98
N THR A 40 0.45 -11.49 -13.32
CA THR A 40 1.39 -12.58 -13.58
C THR A 40 1.25 -13.10 -15.01
N ASN A 41 2.32 -13.64 -15.61
CA ASN A 41 2.29 -14.23 -16.97
C ASN A 41 1.25 -15.35 -17.17
N LYS A 42 0.65 -15.89 -16.11
CA LYS A 42 -0.44 -16.87 -16.20
C LYS A 42 -1.83 -16.21 -16.29
N GLY A 43 -1.91 -14.88 -16.15
CA GLY A 43 -3.13 -14.07 -16.29
C GLY A 43 -4.17 -14.22 -15.18
N LYS A 44 -3.89 -15.06 -14.17
CA LYS A 44 -4.87 -15.49 -13.16
C LYS A 44 -4.78 -14.75 -11.82
N GLU A 45 -3.67 -14.09 -11.57
CA GLU A 45 -3.37 -13.48 -10.28
C GLU A 45 -2.81 -12.07 -10.50
N THR A 46 -3.32 -11.11 -9.72
CA THR A 46 -2.77 -9.77 -9.57
C THR A 46 -1.89 -9.72 -8.32
N VAL A 47 -0.77 -9.02 -8.41
CA VAL A 47 0.15 -8.75 -7.31
C VAL A 47 0.15 -7.25 -7.08
N SER A 48 -0.17 -6.83 -5.85
CA SER A 48 -0.14 -5.41 -5.48
C SER A 48 1.29 -4.94 -5.29
N ILE A 49 1.51 -3.63 -5.45
CA ILE A 49 2.83 -3.01 -5.27
C ILE A 49 3.44 -3.28 -3.88
N ILE A 50 2.61 -3.45 -2.86
CA ILE A 50 3.03 -3.70 -1.47
C ILE A 50 3.66 -5.10 -1.33
N GLN A 51 3.14 -6.09 -2.05
CA GLN A 51 3.68 -7.45 -2.06
C GLN A 51 4.95 -7.58 -2.91
N ALA A 52 5.23 -6.61 -3.77
CA ALA A 52 6.37 -6.61 -4.69
C ALA A 52 7.70 -6.19 -4.03
N HIS A 53 7.70 -5.76 -2.76
CA HIS A 53 8.94 -5.36 -2.10
C HIS A 53 9.81 -6.58 -1.75
N PRO A 54 11.06 -6.68 -2.26
CA PRO A 54 11.82 -7.94 -2.25
C PRO A 54 12.15 -8.50 -0.86
N ALA A 55 12.25 -7.64 0.14
CA ALA A 55 12.60 -7.99 1.51
C ALA A 55 11.39 -8.20 2.44
N SER A 56 10.16 -8.13 1.90
CA SER A 56 8.95 -8.25 2.71
C SER A 56 8.65 -9.70 3.11
N VAL A 57 8.49 -9.90 4.42
CA VAL A 57 7.95 -11.11 5.03
C VAL A 57 6.44 -10.92 5.20
N VAL A 58 5.66 -11.80 4.57
CA VAL A 58 4.20 -11.84 4.73
C VAL A 58 3.86 -12.43 6.10
N ILE A 59 2.99 -11.74 6.84
CA ILE A 59 2.53 -12.15 8.16
C ILE A 59 1.04 -12.50 8.15
N ASP A 60 0.20 -11.63 7.58
CA ASP A 60 -1.27 -11.75 7.56
C ASP A 60 -1.88 -12.14 8.91
N TYR A 61 -1.62 -11.31 9.93
CA TYR A 61 -2.07 -11.53 11.31
C TYR A 61 -3.05 -10.43 11.75
N ILE A 62 -4.23 -10.81 12.27
CA ILE A 62 -5.16 -9.85 12.88
C ILE A 62 -4.66 -9.53 14.29
N VAL A 63 -4.41 -8.25 14.57
CA VAL A 63 -3.86 -7.82 15.84
C VAL A 63 -4.99 -7.61 16.85
N THR A 64 -4.99 -8.38 17.92
CA THR A 64 -5.94 -8.28 19.03
C THR A 64 -5.23 -8.08 20.36
N TRP A 65 -5.92 -7.42 21.29
CA TRP A 65 -5.52 -7.24 22.68
C TRP A 65 -6.76 -7.15 23.58
N ASP A 66 -6.64 -7.70 24.80
CA ASP A 66 -7.66 -7.60 25.85
C ASP A 66 -7.29 -6.56 26.92
N THR A 67 -6.00 -6.24 27.03
CA THR A 67 -5.47 -5.27 27.99
C THR A 67 -4.66 -4.20 27.28
N LEU A 68 -4.80 -2.95 27.75
CA LEU A 68 -4.03 -1.83 27.24
C LEU A 68 -2.59 -1.95 27.71
N SER A 69 -1.65 -1.66 26.81
CA SER A 69 -0.24 -1.65 27.17
C SER A 69 0.04 -0.46 28.11
N PRO A 70 0.74 -0.67 29.24
CA PRO A 70 1.19 0.43 30.09
C PRO A 70 2.33 1.23 29.44
N PHE A 71 2.84 0.78 28.30
CA PHE A 71 3.89 1.43 27.52
C PHE A 71 3.41 2.80 27.02
N SER A 72 4.17 3.86 27.32
CA SER A 72 3.95 5.17 26.71
C SER A 72 4.77 5.27 25.43
N TYR A 73 4.09 5.39 24.29
CA TYR A 73 4.76 5.75 23.05
C TYR A 73 5.23 7.21 23.08
N ARG A 74 6.44 7.45 22.58
CA ARG A 74 6.96 8.78 22.29
C ARG A 74 7.59 8.75 20.91
N GLU A 75 7.12 9.64 20.05
CA GLU A 75 7.67 9.79 18.72
C GLU A 75 9.11 10.30 18.77
N GLU A 76 9.98 9.66 18.00
CA GLU A 76 11.37 10.03 17.80
C GLU A 76 11.59 10.37 16.32
N GLU A 77 12.51 11.29 16.07
CA GLU A 77 12.86 11.71 14.72
C GLU A 77 13.52 10.56 13.94
N LEU A 78 13.04 10.31 12.72
CA LEU A 78 13.62 9.32 11.82
C LEU A 78 14.88 9.89 11.18
N LEU A 79 16.04 9.62 11.79
CA LEU A 79 17.34 9.95 11.20
C LEU A 79 17.73 8.92 10.13
N VAL A 80 17.23 9.12 8.91
CA VAL A 80 17.57 8.29 7.75
C VAL A 80 18.81 8.86 7.06
N LYS A 81 19.90 8.07 7.02
CA LYS A 81 21.09 8.43 6.25
C LYS A 81 20.82 8.19 4.76
N GLN A 82 20.64 9.26 3.99
CA GLN A 82 20.39 9.20 2.54
C GLN A 82 21.67 9.17 1.71
N ASP A 83 22.76 9.75 2.22
CA ASP A 83 24.04 9.84 1.51
C ASP A 83 25.00 8.72 1.94
N ILE A 84 25.60 8.05 0.97
CA ILE A 84 26.73 7.15 1.18
C ILE A 84 28.03 7.83 0.75
N THR A 85 29.10 7.63 1.52
CA THR A 85 30.44 8.09 1.13
C THR A 85 31.04 7.21 0.02
N VAL A 86 32.06 7.71 -0.68
CA VAL A 86 32.77 6.92 -1.71
C VAL A 86 33.43 5.69 -1.08
N GLU A 87 33.97 5.85 0.12
CA GLU A 87 34.62 4.80 0.89
C GLU A 87 33.63 3.69 1.28
N GLU A 88 32.41 4.06 1.71
CA GLU A 88 31.33 3.10 1.99
C GLU A 88 30.82 2.42 0.72
N ALA A 89 30.74 3.12 -0.41
CA ALA A 89 30.40 2.50 -1.69
C ALA A 89 31.48 1.48 -2.13
N TRP A 90 32.75 1.78 -1.89
CA TRP A 90 33.88 0.92 -2.25
C TRP A 90 34.09 -0.27 -1.32
N SER A 91 33.63 -0.18 -0.06
CA SER A 91 33.69 -1.30 0.90
C SER A 91 32.85 -2.50 0.44
N LYS A 92 31.84 -2.26 -0.41
CA LYS A 92 30.86 -3.27 -0.87
C LYS A 92 30.16 -3.97 0.30
N GLU A 93 30.07 -3.31 1.44
CA GLU A 93 29.30 -3.82 2.56
C GLU A 93 27.82 -3.94 2.15
N PRO A 94 27.16 -5.08 2.43
CA PRO A 94 25.74 -5.21 2.13
C PRO A 94 24.95 -4.14 2.88
N SER A 95 24.00 -3.50 2.18
CA SER A 95 23.08 -2.57 2.84
C SER A 95 22.41 -3.27 4.04
N PRO A 96 22.21 -2.57 5.17
CA PRO A 96 21.44 -3.10 6.30
C PRO A 96 20.10 -3.71 5.87
N ASP A 97 19.47 -3.15 4.84
CA ASP A 97 18.16 -3.54 4.32
C ASP A 97 18.17 -4.90 3.60
N THR A 98 19.35 -5.38 3.24
CA THR A 98 19.52 -6.72 2.65
C THR A 98 19.51 -7.83 3.69
N LYS A 99 19.62 -7.49 4.99
CA LYS A 99 19.60 -8.48 6.08
C LYS A 99 18.18 -9.04 6.23
N PRO A 100 18.00 -10.36 6.13
CA PRO A 100 16.69 -10.97 6.33
C PRO A 100 16.20 -10.70 7.76
N ILE A 101 14.88 -10.54 7.91
CA ILE A 101 14.25 -10.45 9.23
C ILE A 101 14.31 -11.83 9.89
N THR A 102 14.87 -11.92 11.09
CA THR A 102 14.94 -13.19 11.82
C THR A 102 13.60 -13.54 12.48
N GLU A 103 13.41 -14.78 12.91
CA GLU A 103 12.17 -15.15 13.62
C GLU A 103 12.05 -14.43 14.98
N GLU A 104 13.16 -14.17 15.67
CA GLU A 104 13.19 -13.38 16.90
C GLU A 104 12.75 -11.93 16.64
N GLU A 105 13.29 -11.30 15.60
CA GLU A 105 12.93 -9.95 15.19
C GLU A 105 11.46 -9.85 14.78
N LYS A 106 10.95 -10.86 14.07
CA LYS A 106 9.55 -10.95 13.66
C LYS A 106 8.61 -11.05 14.87
N LEU A 107 8.91 -11.94 15.83
CA LEU A 107 8.11 -12.09 17.04
C LEU A 107 8.11 -10.81 17.89
N GLU A 108 9.28 -10.17 18.01
CA GLU A 108 9.39 -8.91 18.74
C GLU A 108 8.65 -7.77 18.02
N ALA A 109 8.74 -7.69 16.70
CA ALA A 109 8.01 -6.70 15.90
C ALA A 109 6.49 -6.84 16.04
N ILE A 110 5.97 -8.07 16.03
CA ILE A 110 4.54 -8.35 16.27
C ILE A 110 4.13 -7.91 17.67
N LYS A 111 4.94 -8.22 18.68
CA LYS A 111 4.70 -7.82 20.08
C LYS A 111 4.68 -6.30 20.24
N LEU A 112 5.68 -5.59 19.70
CA LEU A 112 5.79 -4.13 19.75
C LEU A 112 4.64 -3.46 19.00
N THR A 113 4.28 -3.98 17.83
CA THR A 113 3.11 -3.53 17.06
C THR A 113 1.83 -3.61 17.89
N ARG A 114 1.58 -4.75 18.55
CA ARG A 114 0.41 -4.92 19.43
C ARG A 114 0.43 -3.95 20.61
N GLN A 115 1.57 -3.76 21.26
CA GLN A 115 1.71 -2.84 22.39
C GLN A 115 1.48 -1.38 21.99
N PHE A 116 1.98 -0.99 20.81
CA PHE A 116 1.79 0.32 20.24
C PHE A 116 0.31 0.57 19.91
N LEU A 117 -0.34 -0.36 19.21
CA LEU A 117 -1.75 -0.24 18.86
C LEU A 117 -2.65 -0.22 20.10
N SER A 118 -2.41 -1.08 21.09
CA SER A 118 -3.22 -1.08 22.31
C SER A 118 -3.05 0.18 23.16
N ASN A 119 -2.01 0.98 22.93
CA ASN A 119 -1.82 2.26 23.58
C ASN A 119 -2.48 3.43 22.80
N LEU A 120 -2.11 3.62 21.53
CA LEU A 120 -2.56 4.76 20.71
C LEU A 120 -3.92 4.58 20.07
N TYR A 121 -4.28 3.34 19.75
CA TYR A 121 -5.52 2.96 19.10
C TYR A 121 -6.31 2.01 20.01
N ASN A 122 -6.41 2.34 21.29
CA ASN A 122 -6.95 1.51 22.36
C ASN A 122 -8.29 0.78 22.06
N GLU A 123 -9.19 1.41 21.30
CA GLU A 123 -10.49 0.88 20.89
C GLU A 123 -10.46 0.02 19.61
N ASP A 124 -9.32 -0.07 18.92
CA ASP A 124 -9.21 -0.71 17.61
C ASP A 124 -8.81 -2.20 17.66
N SER A 125 -9.01 -2.87 18.80
CA SER A 125 -8.65 -4.30 18.94
C SER A 125 -9.36 -5.14 17.87
N GLY A 126 -8.58 -5.92 17.11
CA GLY A 126 -9.09 -6.74 16.01
C GLY A 126 -9.42 -6.00 14.72
N ARG A 127 -9.29 -4.67 14.66
CA ARG A 127 -9.56 -3.88 13.45
C ARG A 127 -8.39 -3.84 12.48
N TRP A 128 -7.17 -4.08 12.97
CA TRP A 128 -5.94 -4.01 12.19
C TRP A 128 -5.40 -5.40 11.84
N SER A 129 -4.96 -5.56 10.59
CA SER A 129 -4.22 -6.74 10.11
C SER A 129 -2.80 -6.32 9.76
N LEU A 130 -1.82 -6.90 10.46
CA LEU A 130 -0.40 -6.80 10.11
C LEU A 130 -0.15 -7.64 8.86
N LYS A 131 0.12 -6.96 7.75
CA LYS A 131 0.28 -7.58 6.43
C LYS A 131 1.69 -8.05 6.20
N THR A 132 2.66 -7.14 6.38
CA THR A 132 4.06 -7.42 6.09
C THR A 132 4.98 -6.80 7.12
N LEU A 133 6.16 -7.42 7.26
CA LEU A 133 7.34 -6.80 7.84
C LEU A 133 8.40 -6.67 6.75
N HIS A 134 9.05 -5.53 6.63
CA HIS A 134 10.20 -5.37 5.75
C HIS A 134 11.27 -4.50 6.41
N ARG A 135 12.52 -4.64 5.96
CA ARG A 135 13.63 -3.82 6.47
C ARG A 135 13.90 -2.68 5.51
N GLU A 136 13.95 -1.46 6.05
CA GLU A 136 14.20 -0.24 5.28
C GLU A 136 14.93 0.77 6.15
N ASN A 137 16.04 1.31 5.63
CA ASN A 137 16.94 2.21 6.33
C ASN A 137 17.38 1.70 7.71
N GLY A 138 17.57 0.38 7.85
CA GLY A 138 17.95 -0.27 9.11
C GLY A 138 16.80 -0.51 10.11
N PHE A 139 15.59 -0.01 9.82
CA PHE A 139 14.41 -0.24 10.65
C PHE A 139 13.57 -1.41 10.14
N ILE A 140 12.84 -2.05 11.05
CA ILE A 140 11.78 -2.98 10.66
C ILE A 140 10.50 -2.18 10.54
N LEU A 141 9.92 -2.15 9.35
CA LEU A 141 8.65 -1.51 9.06
C LEU A 141 7.54 -2.55 9.10
N ALA A 142 6.58 -2.33 10.01
CA ALA A 142 5.36 -3.12 10.09
C ALA A 142 4.24 -2.40 9.35
N THR A 143 3.76 -3.00 8.25
CA THR A 143 2.66 -2.45 7.44
C THR A 143 1.35 -3.10 7.82
N LEU A 144 0.37 -2.28 8.20
CA LEU A 144 -0.95 -2.70 8.62
C LEU A 144 -2.04 -2.06 7.77
N ASN A 145 -3.11 -2.83 7.52
CA ASN A 145 -4.34 -2.35 6.90
C ASN A 145 -5.53 -2.67 7.83
N LEU A 146 -6.64 -1.95 7.66
CA LEU A 146 -7.88 -2.33 8.31
C LEU A 146 -8.43 -3.66 7.75
N VAL A 147 -9.00 -4.50 8.60
CA VAL A 147 -9.59 -5.80 8.21
C VAL A 147 -10.82 -5.59 7.30
N ASN A 148 -11.63 -4.57 7.59
CA ASN A 148 -12.82 -4.21 6.84
C ASN A 148 -12.74 -2.74 6.43
N ASP A 149 -11.79 -2.41 5.57
CA ASP A 149 -11.60 -1.05 5.12
C ASP A 149 -12.66 -0.65 4.09
N PRO A 150 -13.50 0.36 4.35
CA PRO A 150 -14.38 0.90 3.32
C PRO A 150 -13.50 1.61 2.28
N PHE A 151 -13.27 0.93 1.16
CA PHE A 151 -12.48 1.40 0.02
C PHE A 151 -13.18 2.56 -0.74
N GLN A 152 -13.54 3.63 -0.03
CA GLN A 152 -14.32 4.73 -0.58
C GLN A 152 -13.43 5.73 -1.32
N LEU A 153 -12.24 6.03 -0.78
CA LEU A 153 -11.29 7.03 -1.33
C LEU A 153 -10.29 6.48 -2.35
N GLY A 154 -10.41 5.21 -2.76
CA GLY A 154 -9.38 4.56 -3.59
C GLY A 154 -7.99 4.45 -2.96
N ILE A 155 -7.84 4.87 -1.71
CA ILE A 155 -6.62 4.72 -0.91
C ILE A 155 -7.04 4.04 0.39
N PRO A 156 -6.72 2.74 0.57
CA PRO A 156 -7.06 2.04 1.79
C PRO A 156 -6.27 2.63 2.97
N ARG A 157 -6.87 2.67 4.15
CA ARG A 157 -6.19 3.07 5.38
C ARG A 157 -5.02 2.13 5.64
N LYS A 158 -3.83 2.73 5.69
CA LYS A 158 -2.54 2.08 5.85
C LYS A 158 -1.80 2.75 6.99
N LEU A 159 -1.35 1.92 7.93
CA LEU A 159 -0.49 2.31 9.03
C LEU A 159 0.86 1.62 8.85
N VAL A 160 1.96 2.39 8.89
CA VAL A 160 3.33 1.87 8.86
C VAL A 160 4.00 2.24 10.17
N ILE A 161 4.44 1.24 10.92
CA ILE A 161 5.12 1.43 12.20
C ILE A 161 6.61 1.17 12.01
N PHE A 162 7.46 2.11 12.44
CA PHE A 162 8.92 2.02 12.38
C PHE A 162 9.43 1.45 13.70
N ILE A 163 10.13 0.32 13.62
CA ILE A 163 10.65 -0.41 14.76
C ILE A 163 12.18 -0.45 14.68
N ASN A 164 12.82 0.03 15.73
CA ASN A 164 14.26 -0.17 15.92
C ASN A 164 14.49 -1.53 16.57
N ALA A 165 15.03 -2.48 15.80
CA ALA A 165 15.26 -3.85 16.25
C ALA A 165 16.32 -3.93 17.36
N GLU A 166 17.35 -3.10 17.32
CA GLU A 166 18.44 -3.09 18.31
C GLU A 166 17.95 -2.55 19.66
N GLN A 167 17.13 -1.49 19.62
CA GLN A 167 16.56 -0.87 20.81
C GLN A 167 15.26 -1.54 21.28
N GLN A 168 14.73 -2.49 20.49
CA GLN A 168 13.45 -3.17 20.71
C GLN A 168 12.32 -2.20 21.04
N LYS A 169 12.17 -1.16 20.22
CA LYS A 169 11.16 -0.12 20.46
C LYS A 169 10.57 0.41 19.16
N VAL A 170 9.32 0.87 19.25
CA VAL A 170 8.69 1.67 18.20
C VAL A 170 9.23 3.09 18.30
N ILE A 171 9.73 3.63 17.19
CA ILE A 171 10.33 4.97 17.13
C ILE A 171 9.42 5.99 16.45
N ASN A 172 8.68 5.58 15.43
CA ASN A 172 7.83 6.46 14.65
C ASN A 172 6.72 5.64 13.97
N TYR A 173 5.71 6.30 13.42
CA TYR A 173 4.69 5.68 12.58
C TYR A 173 4.14 6.69 11.57
N ILE A 174 3.62 6.18 10.46
CA ILE A 174 2.88 6.97 9.47
C ILE A 174 1.51 6.33 9.32
N ASP A 175 0.46 7.09 9.63
CA ASP A 175 -0.94 6.73 9.38
C ASP A 175 -1.47 7.63 8.25
N ASN A 176 -1.86 7.02 7.13
CA ASN A 176 -2.44 7.77 6.01
C ASN A 176 -3.87 8.28 6.30
N LYS A 177 -4.41 8.03 7.49
CA LYS A 177 -5.65 8.65 7.99
C LYS A 177 -5.66 10.17 7.83
N PHE A 178 -4.50 10.84 7.93
CA PHE A 178 -4.42 12.28 7.70
C PHE A 178 -5.06 12.71 6.36
N PHE A 179 -4.83 11.95 5.29
CA PHE A 179 -5.48 12.23 4.00
C PHE A 179 -7.00 12.07 4.07
N GLN A 180 -7.49 11.06 4.79
CA GLN A 180 -8.92 10.86 5.00
C GLN A 180 -9.54 12.00 5.80
N ASP A 181 -8.85 12.50 6.83
CA ASP A 181 -9.31 13.60 7.67
C ASP A 181 -9.35 14.93 6.87
N VAL A 182 -8.37 15.17 6.00
CA VAL A 182 -8.39 16.33 5.08
C VAL A 182 -9.60 16.25 4.15
N PHE A 183 -9.81 15.09 3.50
CA PHE A 183 -10.90 14.90 2.53
C PHE A 183 -12.29 14.80 3.18
N ALA A 184 -12.37 14.52 4.48
CA ALA A 184 -13.65 14.48 5.19
C ALA A 184 -14.41 15.83 5.14
N SER A 185 -13.67 16.93 4.97
CA SER A 185 -14.25 18.29 4.83
C SER A 185 -14.71 18.63 3.42
N TYR A 186 -14.32 17.84 2.41
CA TYR A 186 -14.56 18.18 1.00
C TYR A 186 -16.01 17.91 0.60
N GLU A 187 -16.55 18.76 -0.27
CA GLU A 187 -17.90 18.59 -0.79
C GLU A 187 -17.94 17.44 -1.80
N ARG A 188 -18.76 16.41 -1.53
CA ARG A 188 -19.02 15.35 -2.51
C ARG A 188 -19.97 15.85 -3.58
N ILE A 189 -19.48 15.95 -4.82
CA ILE A 189 -20.23 16.49 -5.93
C ILE A 189 -20.64 15.43 -6.94
N GLY A 190 -21.90 15.53 -7.36
CA GLY A 190 -22.48 14.68 -8.38
C GLY A 190 -22.84 13.27 -7.89
N ASN A 191 -23.67 12.60 -8.70
CA ASN A 191 -24.09 11.22 -8.47
C ASN A 191 -23.55 10.36 -9.60
N VAL A 192 -23.20 9.11 -9.27
CA VAL A 192 -22.81 8.10 -10.27
C VAL A 192 -23.96 7.91 -11.26
N LYS A 193 -23.67 8.12 -12.54
CA LYS A 193 -24.60 7.93 -13.67
C LYS A 193 -24.12 6.89 -14.68
N LEU A 194 -22.82 6.66 -14.76
CA LEU A 194 -22.22 5.63 -15.60
C LEU A 194 -22.13 4.32 -14.82
N SER A 195 -22.36 3.22 -15.52
CA SER A 195 -21.99 1.89 -15.06
C SER A 195 -20.48 1.65 -15.18
N GLN A 196 -19.98 0.66 -14.44
CA GLN A 196 -18.59 0.19 -14.55
C GLN A 196 -18.25 -0.27 -15.98
N GLU A 197 -19.20 -0.92 -16.67
CA GLU A 197 -19.04 -1.39 -18.04
C GLU A 197 -18.88 -0.24 -19.03
N GLU A 198 -19.73 0.78 -18.95
CA GLU A 198 -19.63 1.97 -19.80
C GLU A 198 -18.30 2.70 -19.58
N ALA A 199 -17.90 2.87 -18.32
CA ALA A 199 -16.64 3.52 -17.99
C ALA A 199 -15.42 2.70 -18.42
N TYR A 200 -15.46 1.38 -18.24
CA TYR A 200 -14.40 0.47 -18.70
C TYR A 200 -14.19 0.57 -20.21
N ASN A 201 -15.27 0.59 -20.99
CA ASN A 201 -15.20 0.73 -22.44
C ASN A 201 -14.56 2.06 -22.86
N LEU A 202 -14.78 3.14 -22.10
CA LEU A 202 -14.14 4.45 -22.31
C LEU A 202 -12.65 4.44 -21.90
N LEU A 203 -12.28 3.70 -20.86
CA LEU A 203 -10.90 3.57 -20.40
C LEU A 203 -10.06 2.64 -21.27
N LYS A 204 -10.65 1.60 -21.87
CA LYS A 204 -9.96 0.54 -22.62
C LYS A 204 -8.88 1.02 -23.60
N PRO A 205 -9.08 2.11 -24.39
CA PRO A 205 -8.06 2.62 -25.30
C PRO A 205 -6.80 3.22 -24.62
N TYR A 206 -6.90 3.56 -23.34
CA TYR A 206 -5.85 4.23 -22.56
C TYR A 206 -5.12 3.27 -21.61
N ILE A 207 -5.60 2.03 -21.48
CA ILE A 207 -4.98 1.01 -20.65
C ILE A 207 -3.66 0.59 -21.28
N THR A 208 -2.60 0.58 -20.48
CA THR A 208 -1.29 0.05 -20.88
C THR A 208 -0.95 -1.20 -20.08
N LEU A 209 -0.29 -2.14 -20.75
CA LEU A 209 0.26 -3.34 -20.13
C LEU A 209 1.74 -3.43 -20.48
N THR A 210 2.63 -3.06 -19.55
CA THR A 210 4.07 -3.02 -19.79
C THR A 210 4.81 -4.16 -19.09
N PRO A 211 5.75 -4.86 -19.75
CA PRO A 211 6.49 -5.94 -19.10
C PRO A 211 7.38 -5.41 -17.97
N ARG A 212 7.25 -5.98 -16.77
CA ARG A 212 8.05 -5.66 -15.58
C ARG A 212 8.48 -6.93 -14.85
N TYR A 213 9.73 -6.94 -14.38
CA TYR A 213 10.22 -7.99 -13.48
C TYR A 213 9.88 -7.63 -12.05
N VAL A 214 9.04 -8.44 -11.41
CA VAL A 214 8.61 -8.27 -10.03
C VAL A 214 9.26 -9.37 -9.19
N TYR A 215 9.90 -9.00 -8.09
CA TYR A 215 10.45 -9.99 -7.18
C TYR A 215 9.32 -10.66 -6.40
N GLN A 216 9.24 -11.98 -6.47
CA GLN A 216 8.30 -12.78 -5.69
C GLN A 216 9.03 -13.44 -4.53
N SER A 217 8.75 -12.99 -3.30
CA SER A 217 9.45 -13.44 -2.09
C SER A 217 9.28 -14.93 -1.80
N ASN A 218 8.07 -15.47 -2.06
CA ASN A 218 7.77 -16.91 -1.97
C ASN A 218 8.61 -17.76 -2.95
N LEU A 219 8.95 -17.24 -4.13
CA LEU A 219 9.76 -17.93 -5.14
C LEU A 219 11.25 -17.55 -5.11
N LYS A 220 11.62 -16.54 -4.31
CA LYS A 220 12.97 -15.96 -4.22
C LYS A 220 13.58 -15.62 -5.58
N LYS A 221 12.77 -15.12 -6.50
CA LYS A 221 13.21 -14.76 -7.86
C LYS A 221 12.36 -13.66 -8.46
N TYR A 222 12.93 -12.98 -9.44
CA TYR A 222 12.18 -12.07 -10.31
C TYR A 222 11.34 -12.87 -11.30
N VAL A 223 10.06 -12.52 -11.39
CA VAL A 223 9.10 -13.09 -12.34
C VAL A 223 8.65 -11.99 -13.29
N LEU A 224 8.56 -12.32 -14.58
CA LEU A 224 8.02 -11.40 -15.57
C LEU A 224 6.49 -11.30 -15.39
N CYS A 225 6.02 -10.08 -15.18
CA CYS A 225 4.62 -9.70 -15.04
C CYS A 225 4.29 -8.58 -16.05
N GLY A 226 3.01 -8.37 -16.33
CA GLY A 226 2.52 -7.16 -16.99
C GLY A 226 2.09 -6.14 -15.94
N LYS A 227 2.70 -4.96 -15.92
CA LYS A 227 2.23 -3.80 -15.16
C LYS A 227 1.02 -3.23 -15.87
N LEU A 228 -0.15 -3.36 -15.26
CA LEU A 228 -1.37 -2.71 -15.70
C LEU A 228 -1.36 -1.26 -15.21
N ASP A 229 -1.53 -0.32 -16.13
CA ASP A 229 -1.48 1.11 -15.82
C ASP A 229 -2.48 1.90 -16.67
N CYS A 230 -2.97 3.01 -16.13
CA CYS A 230 -3.89 3.93 -16.81
C CYS A 230 -3.81 5.32 -16.18
N ASP A 231 -3.24 6.27 -16.92
CA ASP A 231 -2.97 7.65 -16.45
C ASP A 231 -4.23 8.53 -16.39
N ILE A 232 -5.41 7.94 -16.64
CA ILE A 232 -6.69 8.64 -16.65
C ILE A 232 -7.76 7.89 -15.86
N GLY A 233 -8.72 8.65 -15.37
CA GLY A 233 -10.01 8.19 -14.90
C GLY A 233 -11.15 8.68 -15.79
N ILE A 234 -12.34 8.10 -15.62
CA ILE A 234 -13.58 8.58 -16.23
C ILE A 234 -14.49 9.10 -15.13
N ASN A 235 -14.87 10.36 -15.21
CA ASN A 235 -15.82 10.97 -14.30
C ASN A 235 -17.16 10.22 -14.35
N ALA A 236 -17.54 9.59 -13.24
CA ALA A 236 -18.70 8.71 -13.17
C ALA A 236 -20.03 9.48 -13.28
N THR A 237 -20.01 10.81 -13.20
CA THR A 237 -21.21 11.68 -13.24
C THR A 237 -21.53 12.16 -14.67
N ASN A 238 -20.52 12.28 -15.54
CA ASN A 238 -20.67 12.93 -16.85
C ASN A 238 -19.88 12.25 -17.99
N GLY A 239 -19.08 11.22 -17.71
CA GLY A 239 -18.34 10.44 -18.70
C GLY A 239 -17.09 11.13 -19.27
N LYS A 240 -16.70 12.31 -18.76
CA LYS A 240 -15.50 13.01 -19.22
C LYS A 240 -14.23 12.37 -18.65
N ILE A 241 -13.15 12.47 -19.41
CA ILE A 241 -11.81 12.08 -18.97
C ILE A 241 -11.36 13.00 -17.83
N GLN A 242 -10.87 12.39 -16.76
CA GLN A 242 -10.16 13.00 -15.65
C GLN A 242 -8.70 12.59 -15.77
N TYR A 243 -7.78 13.56 -15.83
CA TYR A 243 -6.35 13.27 -15.78
C TYR A 243 -5.89 13.23 -14.32
N PHE A 244 -5.00 12.30 -14.00
CA PHE A 244 -4.30 12.26 -12.72
C PHE A 244 -3.04 13.12 -12.85
N ASP A 245 -2.94 14.19 -12.04
CA ASP A 245 -1.76 15.06 -11.97
C ASP A 245 -0.73 14.52 -10.95
#